data_AF-A0A2N7Y6A2-F1
#
_entry.id   AF-A0A2N7Y6A2-F1
#
_cell.length_a   1.000
_cell.length_b   1.000
_cell.length_c   1.000
_cell.angle_alpha   90.00
_cell.angle_beta   90.00
_cell.angle_gamma   90.00
#
_symmetry.space_group_name_H-M   'P 1'
#
loop_
_entity.id
_entity.type
_entity.pdbx_description
1 polymer ?
#
loop_
_entity_poly.entity_id
_entity_poly.type
_entity_poly.pdbx_seq_one_letter_code
_entity_poly.pdbx_strand_id
1 'polypeptide(L)'
;MPYEPNELLIRQFEENGTDLTQQVDAQLHLIAPNSPNIPLYRDMIFTVLRMAQDDRSRWNAKITLQAIRELDHAFRVLEQFKGRRKVTVFGSARTPVESPLYALAREVGAVLARSDLMVITGGGGGIMAAAHEGAGLEHSLGFNITLPFEQHANPTIDGTENLLSFHFFFTRKLFFVKEADALILCPGGFGTLDEALEVLTLIQTGKSPLVPVVLLDAPGGSFWQGALDFIRSQLEANRYILPTDLKLVRLVYSAEEAVDEINQFYANFHSTRWLKRQFVIRMNHPLSDRALAHLQEAFASLRLSDDFQQIAYTGEEHDEPSFSHLTRLVFNFNGRDQGRLRELVDYINLPENWAQAQGKTQQRVTETA
;
A
#
# COMPACT_ATOMS: atom_id res chain seq x y z
N MET A 1 13.14 -5.44 -1.37
CA MET A 1 14.26 -6.40 -1.40
C MET A 1 15.53 -5.63 -1.67
N PRO A 2 16.67 -5.96 -1.04
CA PRO A 2 17.95 -5.40 -1.47
C PRO A 2 18.20 -5.77 -2.94
N TYR A 3 18.79 -4.85 -3.70
CA TYR A 3 19.18 -5.12 -5.07
C TYR A 3 20.42 -6.02 -5.09
N GLU A 4 20.33 -7.14 -5.80
CA GLU A 4 21.45 -8.04 -6.06
C GLU A 4 21.73 -8.00 -7.57
N PRO A 5 22.90 -7.46 -8.00
CA PRO A 5 23.25 -7.38 -9.41
C PRO A 5 23.34 -8.76 -10.06
N ASN A 6 22.93 -8.86 -11.33
CA ASN A 6 23.08 -10.09 -12.10
C ASN A 6 24.49 -10.21 -12.72
N GLU A 7 25.50 -10.48 -11.88
CA GLU A 7 26.90 -10.58 -12.33
C GLU A 7 27.12 -11.65 -13.40
N LEU A 8 26.37 -12.75 -13.37
CA LEU A 8 26.49 -13.83 -14.36
C LEU A 8 26.11 -13.35 -15.76
N LEU A 9 25.06 -12.54 -15.85
CA LEU A 9 24.61 -11.97 -17.11
C LEU A 9 25.64 -11.02 -17.70
N ILE A 10 26.25 -10.18 -16.86
CA ILE A 10 27.28 -9.23 -17.26
C ILE A 10 28.51 -9.97 -17.80
N ARG A 11 28.99 -10.98 -17.07
CA ARG A 11 30.15 -11.80 -17.50
C ARG A 11 29.90 -12.52 -18.82
N GLN A 12 28.68 -13.01 -19.07
CA GLN A 12 28.33 -13.61 -20.36
C GLN A 12 28.53 -12.66 -21.53
N PHE A 13 28.24 -11.38 -21.38
CA PHE A 13 28.46 -10.39 -22.45
C PHE A 13 29.93 -9.97 -22.58
N GLU A 14 30.68 -9.94 -21.47
CA GLU A 14 32.12 -9.68 -21.47
C GLU A 14 32.92 -10.80 -22.16
N GLU A 15 32.60 -12.07 -21.85
CA GLU A 15 33.29 -13.25 -22.39
C GLU A 15 33.01 -13.47 -23.88
N ASN A 16 31.86 -13.03 -24.39
CA ASN A 16 31.50 -13.10 -25.81
C ASN A 16 32.23 -12.06 -26.68
N GLY A 17 33.18 -11.30 -26.13
CA GLY A 17 34.11 -10.43 -26.88
C GLY A 17 33.47 -9.23 -27.55
N THR A 18 32.24 -8.86 -27.17
CA THR A 18 31.54 -7.68 -27.70
C THR A 18 31.62 -6.56 -26.68
N ASP A 19 32.04 -5.36 -27.09
CA ASP A 19 32.19 -4.17 -26.22
C ASP A 19 30.84 -3.57 -25.75
N LEU A 20 29.83 -4.41 -25.57
CA LEU A 20 28.47 -3.99 -25.21
C LEU A 20 28.44 -3.40 -23.79
N THR A 21 29.28 -3.90 -22.89
CA THR A 21 29.33 -3.43 -21.51
C THR A 21 29.77 -1.97 -21.42
N GLN A 22 30.83 -1.57 -22.13
CA GLN A 22 31.24 -0.15 -22.16
C GLN A 22 30.23 0.71 -22.91
N GLN A 23 29.62 0.19 -23.98
CA GLN A 23 28.60 0.93 -24.74
C GLN A 23 27.34 1.21 -23.93
N VAL A 24 26.84 0.22 -23.17
CA VAL A 24 25.69 0.40 -22.27
C VAL A 24 26.02 1.42 -21.18
N ASP A 25 27.19 1.32 -20.56
CA ASP A 25 27.62 2.29 -19.55
C ASP A 25 27.74 3.70 -20.12
N ALA A 26 28.35 3.85 -21.30
CA ALA A 26 28.50 5.14 -21.95
C ALA A 26 27.13 5.79 -22.22
N GLN A 27 26.14 5.01 -22.67
CA GLN A 27 24.77 5.51 -22.88
C GLN A 27 24.10 5.91 -21.56
N LEU A 28 24.23 5.10 -20.51
CA LEU A 28 23.64 5.40 -19.20
C LEU A 28 24.26 6.65 -18.57
N HIS A 29 25.59 6.81 -18.64
CA HIS A 29 26.28 7.99 -18.13
C HIS A 29 25.98 9.24 -18.97
N LEU A 30 25.71 9.09 -20.27
CA LEU A 30 25.28 10.21 -21.12
C LEU A 30 23.90 10.75 -20.69
N ILE A 31 22.96 9.86 -20.36
CA ILE A 31 21.58 10.23 -20.03
C ILE A 31 21.41 10.61 -18.56
N ALA A 32 22.09 9.92 -17.64
CA ALA A 32 21.88 10.05 -16.20
C ALA A 32 23.19 9.91 -15.40
N PRO A 33 24.19 10.80 -15.60
CA PRO A 33 25.57 10.62 -15.13
C PRO A 33 25.74 10.43 -13.62
N ASN A 34 24.83 11.00 -12.82
CA ASN A 34 24.92 10.99 -11.36
C ASN A 34 23.78 10.19 -10.71
N SER A 35 23.07 9.36 -11.48
CA SER A 35 21.92 8.64 -10.95
C SER A 35 22.37 7.46 -10.07
N PRO A 36 21.86 7.33 -8.83
CA PRO A 36 22.12 6.16 -8.00
C PRO A 36 21.50 4.88 -8.59
N ASN A 37 20.61 5.03 -9.58
CA ASN A 37 19.90 3.93 -10.23
C ASN A 37 20.64 3.35 -11.45
N ILE A 38 21.82 3.85 -11.81
CA ILE A 38 22.62 3.32 -12.94
C ILE A 38 22.74 1.79 -12.90
N PRO A 39 23.05 1.13 -11.75
CA PRO A 39 23.13 -0.32 -11.71
C PRO A 39 21.80 -1.01 -12.09
N LEU A 40 20.67 -0.47 -11.68
CA LEU A 40 19.35 -1.01 -12.00
C LEU A 40 19.05 -0.90 -13.50
N TYR A 41 19.29 0.27 -14.10
CA TYR A 41 19.06 0.48 -15.53
C TYR A 41 19.98 -0.40 -16.38
N ARG A 42 21.22 -0.59 -15.93
CA ARG A 42 22.19 -1.48 -16.56
C ARG A 42 21.67 -2.92 -16.65
N ASP A 43 21.21 -3.48 -15.53
CA ASP A 43 20.67 -4.83 -15.48
C ASP A 43 19.39 -4.98 -16.32
N MET A 44 18.53 -3.96 -16.34
CA MET A 44 17.36 -3.93 -17.23
C MET A 44 17.76 -4.00 -18.71
N ILE A 45 18.74 -3.20 -19.15
CA ILE A 45 19.21 -3.20 -20.54
C ILE A 45 19.83 -4.55 -20.90
N PHE A 46 20.71 -5.10 -20.06
CA PHE A 46 21.30 -6.41 -20.31
C PHE A 46 20.27 -7.55 -20.35
N THR A 47 19.21 -7.45 -19.55
CA THR A 47 18.10 -8.40 -19.59
C THR A 47 17.41 -8.39 -20.96
N VAL A 48 17.18 -7.20 -21.53
CA VAL A 48 16.62 -7.04 -22.88
C VAL A 48 17.60 -7.53 -23.95
N LEU A 49 18.89 -7.22 -23.83
CA LEU A 49 19.91 -7.70 -24.77
C LEU A 49 20.00 -9.23 -24.79
N ARG A 50 19.90 -9.88 -23.63
CA ARG A 50 19.84 -11.35 -23.58
C ARG A 50 18.58 -11.88 -24.24
N MET A 51 17.43 -11.26 -24.01
CA MET A 51 16.20 -11.66 -24.69
C MET A 51 16.32 -11.54 -26.22
N ALA A 52 17.00 -10.50 -26.71
CA ALA A 52 17.27 -10.31 -28.14
C ALA A 52 18.27 -11.34 -28.68
N GLN A 53 19.31 -11.71 -27.91
CA GLN A 53 20.25 -12.76 -28.29
C GLN A 53 19.57 -14.14 -28.36
N ASP A 54 18.66 -14.41 -27.43
CA ASP A 54 17.87 -15.64 -27.36
C ASP A 54 16.85 -15.74 -28.53
N ASP A 55 16.26 -14.62 -28.97
CA ASP A 55 15.24 -14.46 -30.03
C ASP A 55 14.17 -15.58 -30.09
N ARG A 56 13.66 -16.01 -28.93
CA ARG A 56 12.83 -17.23 -28.85
C ARG A 56 11.37 -17.05 -29.24
N SER A 57 10.77 -15.90 -28.94
CA SER A 57 9.31 -15.70 -29.10
C SER A 57 8.92 -14.23 -29.24
N ARG A 58 8.33 -13.90 -30.40
CA ARG A 58 7.74 -12.58 -30.67
C ARG A 58 6.62 -12.22 -29.69
N TRP A 59 5.85 -13.22 -29.23
CA TRP A 59 4.76 -12.97 -28.29
C TRP A 59 5.27 -12.57 -26.90
N ASN A 60 6.30 -13.26 -26.40
CA ASN A 60 6.91 -12.93 -25.11
C ASN A 60 7.57 -11.55 -25.14
N ALA A 61 8.22 -11.20 -26.26
CA ALA A 61 8.77 -9.87 -26.47
C ALA A 61 7.68 -8.77 -26.44
N LYS A 62 6.53 -9.02 -27.08
CA LYS A 62 5.39 -8.07 -27.05
C LYS A 62 4.82 -7.88 -25.64
N ILE A 63 4.62 -8.96 -24.88
CA ILE A 63 4.12 -8.86 -23.50
C ILE A 63 5.10 -8.05 -22.65
N THR A 64 6.40 -8.35 -22.75
CA THR A 64 7.44 -7.66 -21.98
C THR A 64 7.48 -6.17 -22.33
N LEU A 65 7.49 -5.83 -23.62
CA LEU A 65 7.48 -4.43 -24.08
C LEU A 65 6.25 -3.68 -23.55
N GLN A 66 5.07 -4.28 -23.67
CA GLN A 66 3.83 -3.66 -23.22
C GLN A 66 3.80 -3.48 -21.70
N ALA A 67 4.26 -4.49 -20.93
CA ALA A 67 4.36 -4.39 -19.48
C ALA A 67 5.32 -3.28 -19.05
N ILE A 68 6.50 -3.18 -19.66
CA ILE A 68 7.48 -2.12 -19.35
C ILE A 68 6.88 -0.73 -19.65
N ARG A 69 6.17 -0.57 -20.78
CA ARG A 69 5.51 0.69 -21.12
C ARG A 69 4.43 1.10 -20.12
N GLU A 70 3.62 0.15 -19.67
CA GLU A 70 2.59 0.40 -18.66
C GLU A 70 3.19 0.77 -17.31
N LEU A 71 4.25 0.06 -16.89
CA LEU A 71 4.97 0.37 -15.66
C LEU A 71 5.59 1.77 -15.72
N ASP A 72 6.35 2.10 -16.76
CA ASP A 72 6.97 3.42 -16.94
C ASP A 72 5.94 4.55 -16.93
N HIS A 73 4.87 4.39 -17.73
CA HIS A 73 3.83 5.41 -17.83
C HIS A 73 3.15 5.65 -16.49
N ALA A 74 2.74 4.58 -15.81
CA ALA A 74 2.07 4.69 -14.52
C ALA A 74 2.99 5.25 -13.43
N PHE A 75 4.25 4.82 -13.34
CA PHE A 75 5.20 5.42 -12.39
C PHE A 75 5.38 6.92 -12.61
N ARG A 76 5.51 7.36 -13.87
CA ARG A 76 5.67 8.77 -14.20
C ARG A 76 4.44 9.60 -13.81
N VAL A 77 3.24 9.11 -14.14
CA VAL A 77 1.99 9.82 -13.82
C VAL A 77 1.76 9.84 -12.31
N LEU A 78 2.07 8.76 -11.59
CA LEU A 78 1.79 8.66 -10.16
C LEU A 78 2.80 9.41 -9.28
N GLU A 79 4.01 9.68 -9.77
CA GLU A 79 5.02 10.44 -9.03
C GLU A 79 4.54 11.86 -8.67
N GLN A 80 3.67 12.47 -9.49
CA GLN A 80 3.10 13.81 -9.20
C GLN A 80 2.17 13.80 -7.96
N PHE A 81 1.68 12.63 -7.57
CA PHE A 81 0.81 12.43 -6.40
C PHE A 81 1.54 11.84 -5.20
N LYS A 82 2.88 11.85 -5.22
CA LYS A 82 3.71 11.37 -4.13
C LYS A 82 3.50 12.21 -2.87
N GLY A 83 3.46 11.54 -1.72
CA GLY A 83 3.23 12.18 -0.43
C GLY A 83 1.75 12.40 -0.09
N ARG A 84 0.84 12.27 -1.06
CA ARG A 84 -0.61 12.20 -0.80
C ARG A 84 -1.02 10.76 -0.56
N ARG A 85 -1.74 10.52 0.53
CA ARG A 85 -2.29 9.20 0.82
C ARG A 85 -3.45 8.89 -0.12
N LYS A 86 -3.56 7.62 -0.51
CA LYS A 86 -4.55 7.19 -1.49
C LYS A 86 -5.32 5.99 -0.95
N VAL A 87 -6.62 6.02 -1.15
CA VAL A 87 -7.55 4.98 -0.71
C VAL A 87 -8.17 4.34 -1.93
N THR A 88 -7.96 3.04 -2.09
CA THR A 88 -8.58 2.29 -3.19
C THR A 88 -9.99 1.88 -2.79
N VAL A 89 -10.98 2.32 -3.57
CA VAL A 89 -12.39 1.98 -3.36
C VAL A 89 -12.83 0.97 -4.43
N PHE A 90 -13.20 -0.22 -3.97
CA PHE A 90 -13.75 -1.27 -4.82
C PHE A 90 -15.24 -1.48 -4.57
N GLY A 91 -15.96 -1.89 -5.61
CA GLY A 91 -17.37 -2.24 -5.51
C GLY A 91 -17.97 -2.53 -6.88
N SER A 92 -19.27 -2.86 -6.89
CA SER A 92 -19.97 -3.21 -8.12
C SER A 92 -19.96 -2.07 -9.16
N ALA A 93 -19.55 -2.40 -10.39
CA ALA A 93 -19.70 -1.54 -11.57
C ALA A 93 -21.16 -1.37 -12.01
N ARG A 94 -22.09 -2.14 -11.41
CA ARG A 94 -23.50 -2.26 -11.82
C ARG A 94 -24.48 -1.66 -10.82
N THR A 95 -24.00 -1.07 -9.73
CA THR A 95 -24.88 -0.42 -8.73
C THR A 95 -25.61 0.76 -9.38
N PRO A 96 -26.96 0.80 -9.37
CA PRO A 96 -27.72 1.94 -9.89
C PRO A 96 -27.50 3.21 -9.08
N VAL A 97 -27.64 4.38 -9.71
CA VAL A 97 -27.44 5.69 -9.08
C VAL A 97 -28.45 5.94 -7.95
N GLU A 98 -29.64 5.35 -8.06
CA GLU A 98 -30.73 5.43 -7.08
C GLU A 98 -30.51 4.53 -5.86
N SER A 99 -29.48 3.66 -5.90
CA SER A 99 -29.19 2.75 -4.80
C SER A 99 -28.69 3.51 -3.57
N PRO A 100 -29.15 3.16 -2.36
CA PRO A 100 -28.55 3.68 -1.13
C PRO A 100 -27.04 3.43 -1.04
N LEU A 101 -26.56 2.32 -1.62
CA LEU A 101 -25.15 1.99 -1.66
C LEU A 101 -24.36 2.92 -2.59
N TYR A 102 -24.97 3.40 -3.68
CA TYR A 102 -24.36 4.43 -4.54
C TYR A 102 -24.22 5.75 -3.78
N ALA A 103 -25.27 6.18 -3.09
CA ALA A 103 -25.24 7.39 -2.27
C ALA A 103 -24.17 7.30 -1.17
N LEU A 104 -24.06 6.16 -0.50
CA LEU A 104 -23.03 5.91 0.51
C LEU A 104 -21.61 5.92 -0.09
N ALA A 105 -21.39 5.28 -1.23
CA ALA A 105 -20.08 5.31 -1.91
C ALA A 105 -19.69 6.73 -2.35
N ARG A 106 -20.68 7.54 -2.78
CA ARG A 106 -20.46 8.97 -3.05
C ARG A 106 -20.09 9.75 -1.80
N GLU A 107 -20.76 9.48 -0.69
CA GLU A 107 -20.43 10.09 0.59
C GLU A 107 -19.01 9.74 1.04
N VAL A 108 -18.60 8.47 0.90
CA VAL A 108 -17.21 8.03 1.14
C VAL A 108 -16.22 8.86 0.33
N GLY A 109 -16.45 9.01 -0.97
CA GLY A 109 -15.62 9.85 -1.83
C GLY A 109 -15.47 11.28 -1.28
N ALA A 110 -16.58 11.87 -0.86
CA ALA A 110 -16.60 13.22 -0.30
C ALA A 110 -15.88 13.30 1.07
N VAL A 111 -16.03 12.32 1.96
CA VAL A 111 -15.35 12.31 3.27
C VAL A 111 -13.84 12.11 3.10
N LEU A 112 -13.43 11.23 2.17
CA LEU A 112 -12.03 11.02 1.82
C LEU A 112 -11.38 12.31 1.31
N ALA A 113 -12.01 12.98 0.34
CA ALA A 113 -11.50 14.25 -0.18
C ALA A 113 -11.44 15.36 0.88
N ARG A 114 -12.43 15.44 1.79
CA ARG A 114 -12.39 16.37 2.93
C ARG A 114 -11.23 16.10 3.90
N SER A 115 -10.72 14.86 3.91
CA SER A 115 -9.57 14.44 4.71
C SER A 115 -8.24 14.50 3.94
N ASP A 116 -8.22 15.16 2.77
CA ASP A 116 -7.08 15.22 1.82
C ASP A 116 -6.54 13.83 1.42
N LEU A 117 -7.45 12.85 1.33
CA LEU A 117 -7.16 11.52 0.83
C LEU A 117 -7.61 11.42 -0.62
N MET A 118 -6.73 10.90 -1.47
CA MET A 118 -7.09 10.57 -2.85
C MET A 118 -7.90 9.28 -2.90
N VAL A 119 -8.75 9.16 -3.92
CA VAL A 119 -9.62 8.03 -4.18
C VAL A 119 -9.16 7.36 -5.47
N ILE A 120 -8.70 6.12 -5.35
CA ILE A 120 -8.38 5.27 -6.49
C ILE A 120 -9.57 4.35 -6.76
N THR A 121 -10.03 4.26 -8.01
CA THR A 121 -11.01 3.24 -8.41
C THR A 121 -10.64 2.60 -9.74
N GLY A 122 -11.42 1.61 -10.17
CA GLY A 122 -11.31 1.06 -11.51
C GLY A 122 -11.79 1.97 -12.64
N GLY A 123 -12.32 3.16 -12.33
CA GLY A 123 -12.73 4.16 -13.32
C GLY A 123 -14.02 3.85 -14.07
N GLY A 124 -14.72 2.75 -13.76
CA GLY A 124 -16.00 2.40 -14.39
C GLY A 124 -17.23 3.06 -13.73
N GLY A 125 -18.42 2.56 -14.07
CA GLY A 125 -19.71 2.95 -13.49
C GLY A 125 -19.96 2.44 -12.06
N GLY A 126 -21.19 2.60 -11.57
CA GLY A 126 -21.62 2.11 -10.25
C GLY A 126 -20.82 2.72 -9.10
N ILE A 127 -20.38 1.89 -8.15
CA ILE A 127 -19.63 2.33 -6.96
C ILE A 127 -18.38 3.14 -7.31
N MET A 128 -17.67 2.73 -8.37
CA MET A 128 -16.45 3.43 -8.81
C MET A 128 -16.76 4.86 -9.26
N ALA A 129 -17.86 5.05 -10.01
CA ALA A 129 -18.32 6.38 -10.40
C ALA A 129 -18.80 7.20 -9.21
N ALA A 130 -19.57 6.59 -8.30
CA ALA A 130 -20.06 7.26 -7.10
C ALA A 130 -18.93 7.83 -6.25
N ALA A 131 -17.90 7.01 -5.96
CA ALA A 131 -16.75 7.42 -5.16
C ALA A 131 -15.98 8.58 -5.81
N HIS A 132 -15.77 8.54 -7.13
CA HIS A 132 -15.17 9.66 -7.86
C HIS A 132 -16.06 10.92 -7.88
N GLU A 133 -17.38 10.77 -8.09
CA GLU A 133 -18.34 11.89 -8.03
C GLU A 133 -18.24 12.63 -6.69
N GLY A 134 -18.16 11.88 -5.59
CA GLY A 134 -18.02 12.44 -4.25
C GLY A 134 -16.68 13.13 -4.01
N ALA A 135 -15.59 12.53 -4.50
CA ALA A 135 -14.24 13.03 -4.28
C ALA A 135 -13.87 14.24 -5.16
N GLY A 136 -14.48 14.34 -6.35
CA GLY A 136 -14.10 15.30 -7.38
C GLY A 136 -12.79 14.93 -8.09
N LEU A 137 -12.51 15.61 -9.20
CA LEU A 137 -11.37 15.29 -10.08
C LEU A 137 -10.01 15.40 -9.35
N GLU A 138 -9.78 16.45 -8.57
CA GLU A 138 -8.51 16.71 -7.85
C GLU A 138 -8.10 15.60 -6.85
N HIS A 139 -9.06 14.77 -6.44
CA HIS A 139 -8.83 13.64 -5.54
C HIS A 139 -9.07 12.30 -6.22
N SER A 140 -9.47 12.23 -7.50
CA SER A 140 -9.82 10.97 -8.15
C SER A 140 -8.71 10.46 -9.05
N LEU A 141 -8.39 9.17 -8.97
CA LEU A 141 -7.50 8.44 -9.88
C LEU A 141 -8.19 7.18 -10.39
N GLY A 142 -8.28 7.03 -11.70
CA GLY A 142 -8.87 5.84 -12.32
C GLY A 142 -7.82 4.92 -12.90
N PHE A 143 -7.75 3.69 -12.41
CA PHE A 143 -6.96 2.63 -13.04
C PHE A 143 -7.91 1.77 -13.85
N ASN A 144 -8.09 2.10 -15.13
CA ASN A 144 -9.00 1.39 -16.03
C ASN A 144 -8.31 0.19 -16.70
N ILE A 145 -9.09 -0.77 -17.17
CA ILE A 145 -8.62 -1.93 -17.93
C ILE A 145 -9.23 -1.91 -19.32
N THR A 146 -8.41 -2.13 -20.34
CA THR A 146 -8.89 -2.22 -21.72
C THR A 146 -9.59 -3.56 -21.93
N LEU A 147 -10.90 -3.54 -22.17
CA LEU A 147 -11.71 -4.72 -22.45
C LEU A 147 -12.15 -4.72 -23.93
N PRO A 148 -12.46 -5.90 -24.51
CA PRO A 148 -12.87 -6.01 -25.92
C PRO A 148 -14.26 -5.42 -26.21
N PHE A 149 -14.99 -4.97 -25.19
CA PHE A 149 -16.26 -4.28 -25.28
C PHE A 149 -16.14 -2.88 -24.69
N GLU A 150 -17.02 -1.97 -25.11
CA GLU A 150 -16.95 -0.56 -24.74
C GLU A 150 -17.17 -0.38 -23.23
N GLN A 151 -16.09 -0.02 -22.53
CA GLN A 151 -16.12 0.40 -21.14
C GLN A 151 -15.71 1.86 -21.09
N HIS A 152 -16.69 2.75 -20.93
CA HIS A 152 -16.44 4.17 -20.74
C HIS A 152 -15.90 4.43 -19.33
N ALA A 153 -14.92 5.32 -19.23
CA ALA A 153 -14.54 5.88 -17.95
C ALA A 153 -15.71 6.69 -17.37
N ASN A 154 -15.80 6.82 -16.05
CA ASN A 154 -16.82 7.64 -15.43
C ASN A 154 -16.59 9.14 -15.70
N PRO A 155 -17.65 9.97 -15.71
CA PRO A 155 -17.58 11.37 -16.14
C PRO A 155 -16.58 12.23 -15.35
N THR A 156 -16.25 11.85 -14.12
CA THR A 156 -15.33 12.63 -13.28
C THR A 156 -13.91 12.67 -13.83
N ILE A 157 -13.44 11.56 -14.44
CA ILE A 157 -12.04 11.39 -14.86
C ILE A 157 -11.89 11.17 -16.37
N ASP A 158 -12.99 11.03 -17.11
CA ASP A 158 -12.94 10.78 -18.55
C ASP A 158 -12.23 11.93 -19.29
N GLY A 159 -11.29 11.57 -20.17
CA GLY A 159 -10.45 12.52 -20.90
C GLY A 159 -9.41 13.29 -20.07
N THR A 160 -9.17 12.91 -18.81
CA THR A 160 -8.19 13.58 -17.92
C THR A 160 -6.90 12.78 -17.76
N GLU A 161 -5.83 13.42 -17.28
CA GLU A 161 -4.56 12.75 -16.95
C GLU A 161 -4.65 11.83 -15.72
N ASN A 162 -5.75 11.92 -14.96
CA ASN A 162 -6.03 11.09 -13.79
C ASN A 162 -6.54 9.69 -14.15
N LEU A 163 -6.82 9.44 -15.44
CA LEU A 163 -7.23 8.14 -15.97
C LEU A 163 -6.02 7.40 -16.55
N LEU A 164 -5.56 6.37 -15.86
CA LEU A 164 -4.53 5.46 -16.32
C LEU A 164 -5.17 4.21 -16.93
N SER A 165 -4.82 3.90 -18.18
CA SER A 165 -5.34 2.74 -18.90
C SER A 165 -4.31 1.62 -18.95
N PHE A 166 -4.69 0.45 -18.46
CA PHE A 166 -3.89 -0.78 -18.49
C PHE A 166 -4.44 -1.75 -19.55
N HIS A 167 -3.57 -2.57 -20.15
CA HIS A 167 -3.96 -3.70 -20.98
C HIS A 167 -3.89 -5.00 -20.18
N PHE A 168 -2.96 -5.11 -19.24
CA PHE A 168 -2.81 -6.30 -18.41
C PHE A 168 -3.44 -6.13 -17.04
N PHE A 169 -4.18 -7.15 -16.61
CA PHE A 169 -4.73 -7.18 -15.25
C PHE A 169 -3.62 -7.16 -14.18
N PHE A 170 -2.49 -7.83 -14.42
CA PHE A 170 -1.44 -7.94 -13.40
C PHE A 170 -0.71 -6.60 -13.15
N THR A 171 -0.50 -5.76 -14.18
CA THR A 171 0.09 -4.42 -14.00
C THR A 171 -0.90 -3.53 -13.27
N ARG A 172 -2.18 -3.57 -13.63
CA ARG A 172 -3.24 -2.84 -12.95
C ARG A 172 -3.35 -3.20 -11.47
N LYS A 173 -3.41 -4.50 -11.16
CA LYS A 173 -3.47 -5.04 -9.78
C LYS A 173 -2.27 -4.62 -8.96
N LEU A 174 -1.07 -4.69 -9.54
CA LEU A 174 0.15 -4.18 -8.92
C LEU A 174 -0.03 -2.72 -8.47
N PHE A 175 -0.57 -1.84 -9.30
CA PHE A 175 -0.76 -0.43 -8.94
C PHE A 175 -1.86 -0.20 -7.92
N PHE A 176 -2.95 -0.98 -7.94
CA PHE A 176 -3.95 -0.90 -6.87
C PHE A 176 -3.37 -1.20 -5.49
N VAL A 177 -2.45 -2.16 -5.39
CA VAL A 177 -1.80 -2.50 -4.11
C VAL A 177 -0.68 -1.53 -3.79
N LYS A 178 0.19 -1.23 -4.76
CA LYS A 178 1.37 -0.38 -4.56
C LYS A 178 1.00 1.04 -4.12
N GLU A 179 -0.07 1.60 -4.68
CA GLU A 179 -0.46 2.99 -4.43
C GLU A 179 -1.48 3.14 -3.30
N ALA A 180 -2.06 2.04 -2.80
CA ALA A 180 -3.05 2.10 -1.72
C ALA A 180 -2.37 2.22 -0.35
N ASP A 181 -2.73 3.30 0.37
CA ASP A 181 -2.51 3.43 1.80
C ASP A 181 -3.71 2.87 2.59
N ALA A 182 -4.87 2.67 1.96
CA ALA A 182 -6.02 2.02 2.56
C ALA A 182 -6.94 1.44 1.49
N LEU A 183 -7.83 0.54 1.90
CA LEU A 183 -8.87 0.00 1.03
C LEU A 183 -10.26 0.14 1.66
N ILE A 184 -11.23 0.52 0.83
CA ILE A 184 -12.65 0.45 1.18
C ILE A 184 -13.34 -0.47 0.17
N LEU A 185 -13.91 -1.55 0.68
CA LEU A 185 -14.57 -2.59 -0.09
C LEU A 185 -16.08 -2.44 0.11
N CYS A 186 -16.78 -1.94 -0.91
CA CYS A 186 -18.24 -1.93 -0.97
C CYS A 186 -18.77 -3.26 -1.55
N PRO A 187 -20.05 -3.61 -1.34
CA PRO A 187 -20.66 -4.78 -1.98
C PRO A 187 -20.45 -4.81 -3.49
N GLY A 188 -20.11 -6.00 -3.99
CA GLY A 188 -19.59 -6.17 -5.34
C GLY A 188 -19.69 -7.60 -5.87
N GLY A 189 -19.31 -7.76 -7.14
CA GLY A 189 -19.24 -9.07 -7.80
C GLY A 189 -17.86 -9.70 -7.70
N PHE A 190 -17.54 -10.59 -8.65
CA PHE A 190 -16.26 -11.28 -8.69
C PHE A 190 -15.04 -10.36 -8.75
N GLY A 191 -15.11 -9.23 -9.46
CA GLY A 191 -13.99 -8.29 -9.50
C GLY A 191 -13.67 -7.70 -8.13
N THR A 192 -14.68 -7.37 -7.33
CA THR A 192 -14.47 -6.88 -5.96
C THR A 192 -13.88 -7.95 -5.05
N LEU A 193 -14.37 -9.19 -5.17
CA LEU A 193 -13.86 -10.31 -4.37
C LEU A 193 -12.43 -10.72 -4.78
N ASP A 194 -12.10 -10.66 -6.07
CA ASP A 194 -10.76 -10.90 -6.60
C ASP A 194 -9.75 -9.93 -5.94
N GLU A 195 -10.03 -8.63 -5.97
CA GLU A 195 -9.14 -7.63 -5.35
C GLU A 195 -9.11 -7.73 -3.81
N ALA A 196 -10.26 -7.98 -3.18
CA ALA A 196 -10.33 -8.15 -1.73
C ALA A 196 -9.46 -9.33 -1.25
N LEU A 197 -9.60 -10.50 -1.89
CA LEU A 197 -8.86 -11.70 -1.49
C LEU A 197 -7.37 -11.60 -1.84
N GLU A 198 -7.02 -10.95 -2.96
CA GLU A 198 -5.62 -10.70 -3.31
C GLU A 198 -4.93 -9.84 -2.24
N VAL A 199 -5.52 -8.71 -1.87
CA VAL A 199 -4.96 -7.80 -0.87
C VAL A 199 -4.83 -8.49 0.49
N LEU A 200 -5.87 -9.21 0.94
CA LEU A 200 -5.81 -9.94 2.21
C LEU A 200 -4.71 -11.00 2.20
N THR A 201 -4.54 -11.72 1.10
CA THR A 201 -3.46 -12.70 0.94
C THR A 201 -2.08 -12.04 0.99
N LEU A 202 -1.91 -10.89 0.32
CA LEU A 202 -0.65 -10.15 0.32
C LEU A 202 -0.29 -9.58 1.70
N ILE A 203 -1.27 -9.07 2.44
CA ILE A 203 -1.07 -8.60 3.82
C ILE A 203 -0.74 -9.79 4.72
N GLN A 204 -1.54 -10.87 4.69
CA GLN A 204 -1.35 -12.07 5.50
C GLN A 204 0.03 -12.70 5.31
N THR A 205 0.54 -12.70 4.07
CA THR A 205 1.87 -13.26 3.75
C THR A 205 3.03 -12.28 3.95
N GLY A 206 2.74 -11.04 4.38
CA GLY A 206 3.73 -9.98 4.57
C GLY A 206 4.39 -9.50 3.27
N LYS A 207 3.75 -9.74 2.12
CA LYS A 207 4.22 -9.31 0.79
C LYS A 207 3.80 -7.89 0.44
N SER A 208 2.75 -7.38 1.09
CA SER A 208 2.37 -5.97 1.09
C SER A 208 2.60 -5.36 2.47
N PRO A 209 2.86 -4.05 2.58
CA PRO A 209 2.73 -3.33 3.85
C PRO A 209 1.35 -3.56 4.48
N LEU A 210 1.28 -3.45 5.80
CA LEU A 210 0.02 -3.45 6.51
C LEU A 210 -0.70 -2.12 6.26
N VAL A 211 -1.94 -2.20 5.80
CA VAL A 211 -2.84 -1.08 5.52
C VAL A 211 -4.24 -1.40 6.07
N PRO A 212 -5.05 -0.41 6.45
CA PRO A 212 -6.41 -0.64 6.89
C PRO A 212 -7.28 -1.10 5.72
N VAL A 213 -8.00 -2.21 5.93
CA VAL A 213 -8.97 -2.77 4.98
C VAL A 213 -10.36 -2.66 5.58
N VAL A 214 -11.18 -1.77 5.01
CA VAL A 214 -12.53 -1.49 5.46
C VAL A 214 -13.52 -2.24 4.60
N LEU A 215 -14.37 -3.05 5.23
CA LEU A 215 -15.56 -3.63 4.63
C LEU A 215 -16.72 -2.67 4.90
N LEU A 216 -17.13 -1.92 3.89
CA LEU A 216 -18.24 -0.98 4.02
C LEU A 216 -19.51 -1.65 3.53
N ASP A 217 -20.55 -1.68 4.35
CA ASP A 217 -21.89 -2.10 3.93
C ASP A 217 -22.89 -0.96 4.12
N ALA A 218 -24.05 -1.02 3.45
CA ALA A 218 -25.13 -0.09 3.76
C ALA A 218 -25.67 -0.35 5.17
N PRO A 219 -26.19 0.64 5.90
CA PRO A 219 -26.86 0.41 7.19
C PRO A 219 -27.94 -0.69 7.08
N GLY A 220 -27.81 -1.73 7.91
CA GLY A 220 -28.69 -2.91 7.87
C GLY A 220 -28.37 -3.92 6.75
N GLY A 221 -27.33 -3.67 5.95
CA GLY A 221 -26.80 -4.60 4.97
C GLY A 221 -26.11 -5.80 5.60
N SER A 222 -26.07 -6.91 4.87
CA SER A 222 -25.54 -8.19 5.34
C SER A 222 -24.56 -8.83 4.36
N PHE A 223 -24.09 -8.09 3.36
CA PHE A 223 -23.20 -8.61 2.32
C PHE A 223 -21.87 -9.04 2.95
N TRP A 224 -21.21 -8.13 3.67
CA TRP A 224 -19.93 -8.42 4.30
C TRP A 224 -20.06 -9.29 5.52
N GLN A 225 -21.14 -9.15 6.29
CA GLN A 225 -21.42 -10.06 7.40
C GLN A 225 -21.53 -11.51 6.91
N GLY A 226 -22.28 -11.76 5.82
CA GLY A 226 -22.38 -13.09 5.23
C GLY A 226 -21.04 -13.63 4.73
N ALA A 227 -20.20 -12.78 4.13
CA ALA A 227 -18.85 -13.16 3.72
C ALA A 227 -17.94 -13.50 4.93
N LEU A 228 -17.98 -12.69 5.99
CA LEU A 228 -17.21 -12.95 7.22
C LEU A 228 -17.68 -14.23 7.91
N ASP A 229 -18.98 -14.53 7.92
CA ASP A 229 -19.52 -15.76 8.49
C ASP A 229 -19.11 -16.99 7.68
N PHE A 230 -19.03 -16.87 6.35
CA PHE A 230 -18.41 -17.90 5.51
C PHE A 230 -16.93 -18.09 5.84
N ILE A 231 -16.15 -17.01 5.94
CA ILE A 231 -14.71 -17.08 6.28
C ILE A 231 -14.50 -17.74 7.64
N ARG A 232 -15.28 -17.37 8.67
CA ARG A 232 -15.22 -18.02 10.00
C ARG A 232 -15.57 -19.51 9.91
N SER A 233 -16.71 -19.83 9.29
CA SER A 233 -17.23 -21.20 9.28
C SER A 233 -16.44 -22.15 8.39
N GLN A 234 -15.83 -21.66 7.31
CA GLN A 234 -15.16 -22.51 6.32
C GLN A 234 -13.63 -22.38 6.34
N LEU A 235 -13.07 -21.19 6.55
CA LEU A 235 -11.63 -21.00 6.51
C LEU A 235 -11.04 -21.11 7.91
N GLU A 236 -11.56 -20.35 8.88
CA GLU A 236 -11.05 -20.36 10.25
C GLU A 236 -11.31 -21.70 10.95
N ALA A 237 -12.56 -22.20 10.91
CA ALA A 237 -12.92 -23.46 11.58
C ALA A 237 -12.13 -24.67 11.05
N ASN A 238 -11.77 -24.67 9.76
CA ASN A 238 -10.92 -25.69 9.14
C ASN A 238 -9.42 -25.37 9.23
N ARG A 239 -9.03 -24.28 9.91
CA ARG A 239 -7.64 -23.85 10.16
C ARG A 239 -6.85 -23.52 8.89
N TYR A 240 -7.52 -23.02 7.85
CA TYR A 240 -6.86 -22.50 6.64
C TYR A 240 -6.31 -21.09 6.83
N ILE A 241 -6.84 -20.37 7.82
CA ILE A 241 -6.35 -19.05 8.28
C ILE A 241 -6.21 -19.06 9.80
N LEU A 242 -5.44 -18.11 10.34
CA LEU A 242 -5.40 -17.86 11.78
C LEU A 242 -6.67 -17.11 12.22
N PRO A 243 -7.17 -17.32 13.45
CA PRO A 243 -8.27 -16.50 13.99
C PRO A 243 -7.96 -15.00 13.98
N THR A 244 -6.69 -14.65 14.13
CA THR A 244 -6.21 -13.26 14.09
C THR A 244 -6.27 -12.65 12.70
N ASP A 245 -6.32 -13.43 11.61
CA ASP A 245 -6.36 -12.88 10.24
C ASP A 245 -7.65 -12.06 10.00
N LEU A 246 -8.74 -12.35 10.71
CA LEU A 246 -9.96 -11.54 10.67
C LEU A 246 -9.80 -10.15 11.32
N LYS A 247 -8.72 -9.91 12.06
CA LYS A 247 -8.37 -8.58 12.58
C LYS A 247 -7.83 -7.65 11.50
N LEU A 248 -7.44 -8.18 10.33
CA LEU A 248 -6.96 -7.38 9.20
C LEU A 248 -8.06 -6.51 8.59
N VAL A 249 -9.33 -6.87 8.81
CA VAL A 249 -10.50 -6.18 8.24
C VAL A 249 -11.36 -5.54 9.30
N ARG A 250 -11.98 -4.41 8.97
CA ARG A 250 -12.97 -3.72 9.80
C ARG A 250 -14.28 -3.58 9.05
N LEU A 251 -15.38 -4.12 9.60
CA LEU A 251 -16.74 -3.90 9.07
C LEU A 251 -17.32 -2.61 9.65
N VAL A 252 -17.82 -1.73 8.77
CA VAL A 252 -18.44 -0.45 9.12
C VAL A 252 -19.67 -0.20 8.25
N TYR A 253 -20.51 0.77 8.64
CA TYR A 253 -21.80 1.01 7.99
C TYR A 253 -22.03 2.47 7.57
N SER A 254 -21.03 3.34 7.76
CA SER A 254 -21.07 4.75 7.36
C SER A 254 -19.75 5.18 6.72
N ALA A 255 -19.81 6.27 5.97
CA ALA A 255 -18.64 6.85 5.34
C ALA A 255 -17.65 7.43 6.38
N GLU A 256 -18.18 8.05 7.43
CA GLU A 256 -17.43 8.59 8.57
C GLU A 256 -16.65 7.48 9.28
N GLU A 257 -17.31 6.38 9.66
CA GLU A 257 -16.62 5.25 10.32
C GLU A 257 -15.51 4.65 9.45
N ALA A 258 -15.71 4.60 8.13
CA ALA A 258 -14.69 4.12 7.20
C ALA A 258 -13.44 5.01 7.20
N VAL A 259 -13.62 6.33 7.18
CA VAL A 259 -12.49 7.27 7.17
C VAL A 259 -11.88 7.41 8.57
N ASP A 260 -12.67 7.32 9.64
CA ASP A 260 -12.18 7.30 11.02
C ASP A 260 -11.27 6.10 11.27
N GLU A 261 -11.63 4.91 10.78
CA GLU A 261 -10.78 3.72 10.83
C GLU A 261 -9.41 3.95 10.15
N ILE A 262 -9.41 4.60 8.98
CA ILE A 262 -8.19 4.93 8.24
C ILE A 262 -7.36 5.97 9.01
N ASN A 263 -7.99 7.03 9.50
CA ASN A 263 -7.32 8.09 10.25
C ASN A 263 -6.74 7.55 11.56
N GLN A 264 -7.47 6.70 12.28
CA GLN A 264 -7.02 6.05 13.49
C GLN A 264 -5.83 5.14 13.20
N PHE A 265 -5.87 4.33 12.15
CA PHE A 265 -4.74 3.46 11.77
C PHE A 265 -3.44 4.25 11.58
N TYR A 266 -3.53 5.52 11.17
CA TYR A 266 -2.38 6.36 10.91
C TYR A 266 -2.15 7.48 11.94
N ALA A 267 -2.85 7.46 13.07
CA ALA A 267 -2.73 8.49 14.11
C ALA A 267 -1.31 8.56 14.67
N ASN A 268 -0.69 7.39 14.85
CA ASN A 268 0.68 7.23 15.29
C ASN A 268 1.53 6.40 14.33
N PHE A 269 0.99 5.36 13.72
CA PHE A 269 1.71 4.54 12.75
C PHE A 269 2.05 5.34 11.49
N HIS A 270 3.29 5.21 11.03
CA HIS A 270 3.74 5.80 9.77
C HIS A 270 4.04 4.74 8.71
N SER A 271 4.93 3.79 9.01
CA SER A 271 5.39 2.79 8.05
C SER A 271 6.11 1.63 8.74
N THR A 272 6.21 0.48 8.08
CA THR A 272 7.06 -0.63 8.52
C THR A 272 8.27 -0.84 7.61
N ARG A 273 9.31 -1.49 8.15
CA ARG A 273 10.47 -1.91 7.38
C ARG A 273 11.15 -3.12 8.01
N TRP A 274 11.68 -3.99 7.17
CA TRP A 274 12.64 -5.03 7.57
C TRP A 274 14.07 -4.50 7.48
N LEU A 275 14.81 -4.59 8.59
CA LEU A 275 16.25 -4.32 8.66
C LEU A 275 16.96 -5.59 9.12
N LYS A 276 17.53 -6.34 8.18
CA LYS A 276 18.10 -7.67 8.42
C LYS A 276 17.06 -8.59 9.09
N ARG A 277 17.20 -8.85 10.38
CA ARG A 277 16.30 -9.71 11.18
C ARG A 277 15.32 -8.92 12.05
N GLN A 278 15.51 -7.60 12.14
CA GLN A 278 14.65 -6.72 12.92
C GLN A 278 13.50 -6.19 12.07
N PHE A 279 12.33 -6.11 12.67
CA PHE A 279 11.17 -5.43 12.16
C PHE A 279 11.04 -4.08 12.85
N VAL A 280 10.89 -3.03 12.06
CA VAL A 280 10.82 -1.66 12.53
C VAL A 280 9.45 -1.10 12.17
N ILE A 281 8.74 -0.59 13.18
CA ILE A 281 7.57 0.26 13.00
C ILE A 281 7.99 1.69 13.27
N ARG A 282 7.83 2.58 12.28
CA ARG A 282 8.02 4.02 12.46
C ARG A 282 6.73 4.65 12.96
N MET A 283 6.85 5.53 13.94
CA MET A 283 5.75 6.15 14.66
C MET A 283 5.94 7.67 14.77
N ASN A 284 4.84 8.42 14.70
CA ASN A 284 4.82 9.89 14.81
C ASN A 284 5.05 10.36 16.24
N HIS A 285 4.60 9.57 17.22
CA HIS A 285 4.66 9.84 18.64
C HIS A 285 5.32 8.67 19.40
N PRO A 286 6.20 8.96 20.35
CA PRO A 286 6.75 7.93 21.23
C PRO A 286 5.64 7.36 22.13
N LEU A 287 5.76 6.07 22.46
CA LEU A 287 4.93 5.40 23.44
C LEU A 287 5.39 5.72 24.87
N SER A 288 4.44 5.72 25.80
CA SER A 288 4.72 5.80 27.23
C SER A 288 5.38 4.52 27.76
N ASP A 289 6.09 4.62 28.89
CA ASP A 289 6.71 3.45 29.54
C ASP A 289 5.68 2.38 29.91
N ARG A 290 4.48 2.79 30.33
CA ARG A 290 3.34 1.90 30.60
C ARG A 290 2.93 1.13 29.34
N ALA A 291 2.82 1.82 28.21
CA ALA A 291 2.44 1.19 26.95
C ALA A 291 3.53 0.23 26.47
N LEU A 292 4.80 0.60 26.60
CA LEU A 292 5.92 -0.27 26.24
C LEU A 292 5.96 -1.53 27.12
N ALA A 293 5.72 -1.40 28.44
CA ALA A 293 5.62 -2.54 29.35
C ALA A 293 4.46 -3.47 28.95
N HIS A 294 3.30 -2.92 28.61
CA HIS A 294 2.17 -3.71 28.11
C HIS A 294 2.51 -4.46 26.82
N LEU A 295 3.25 -3.84 25.90
CA LEU A 295 3.69 -4.51 24.67
C LEU A 295 4.51 -5.77 24.96
N GLN A 296 5.40 -5.73 25.96
CA GLN A 296 6.24 -6.88 26.31
C GLN A 296 5.42 -8.12 26.66
N GLU A 297 4.32 -7.94 27.37
CA GLU A 297 3.46 -9.02 27.84
C GLU A 297 2.38 -9.38 26.81
N ALA A 298 1.59 -8.40 26.39
CA ALA A 298 0.43 -8.64 25.55
C ALA A 298 0.80 -9.09 24.13
N PHE A 299 1.92 -8.62 23.58
CA PHE A 299 2.34 -8.91 22.21
C PHE A 299 3.60 -9.79 22.14
N ALA A 300 3.93 -10.50 23.23
CA ALA A 300 5.08 -11.40 23.30
C ALA A 300 5.11 -12.43 22.16
N SER A 301 3.95 -12.93 21.72
CA SER A 301 3.83 -13.92 20.65
C SER A 301 4.35 -13.44 19.28
N LEU A 302 4.44 -12.13 19.05
CA LEU A 302 4.99 -11.56 17.82
C LEU A 302 6.52 -11.68 17.77
N ARG A 303 7.20 -11.78 18.91
CA ARG A 303 8.66 -11.73 19.00
C ARG A 303 9.28 -13.14 18.93
N LEU A 304 10.38 -13.27 18.18
CA LEU A 304 11.23 -14.48 18.18
C LEU A 304 12.25 -14.46 19.32
N SER A 305 12.78 -13.27 19.62
CA SER A 305 13.75 -12.99 20.68
C SER A 305 13.75 -11.49 20.97
N ASP A 306 14.42 -11.11 22.06
CA ASP A 306 14.65 -9.72 22.49
C ASP A 306 13.36 -8.96 22.80
N ASP A 307 13.43 -7.97 23.68
CA ASP A 307 12.29 -7.15 24.04
C ASP A 307 11.92 -6.14 22.96
N PHE A 308 10.66 -5.70 22.96
CA PHE A 308 10.30 -4.52 22.15
C PHE A 308 11.14 -3.34 22.63
N GLN A 309 11.83 -2.69 21.70
CA GLN A 309 12.66 -1.53 21.99
C GLN A 309 12.13 -0.31 21.26
N GLN A 310 11.98 0.79 21.99
CA GLN A 310 11.72 2.09 21.39
C GLN A 310 13.04 2.85 21.27
N ILE A 311 13.45 3.21 20.06
CA ILE A 311 14.71 3.91 19.80
C ILE A 311 14.49 5.16 18.94
N ALA A 312 15.38 6.13 19.11
CA ALA A 312 15.51 7.27 18.21
C ALA A 312 16.29 6.89 16.95
N TYR A 313 16.32 7.77 15.95
CA TYR A 313 17.15 7.58 14.76
C TYR A 313 18.64 7.56 15.13
N THR A 314 19.37 6.51 14.73
CA THR A 314 20.80 6.34 15.03
C THR A 314 21.72 6.49 13.81
N GLY A 315 21.20 6.94 12.66
CA GLY A 315 22.02 7.24 11.48
C GLY A 315 22.50 6.04 10.65
N GLU A 316 22.11 4.81 11.00
CA GLU A 316 22.59 3.60 10.32
C GLU A 316 21.95 3.31 8.95
N GLU A 317 22.69 2.52 8.17
CA GLU A 317 22.50 2.14 6.77
C GLU A 317 21.03 1.78 6.47
N HIS A 318 20.48 2.48 5.46
CA HIS A 318 19.19 2.24 4.80
C HIS A 318 17.98 3.08 5.24
N ASP A 319 18.07 3.96 6.25
CA ASP A 319 16.98 4.92 6.52
C ASP A 319 17.15 6.21 5.72
N GLU A 320 16.07 6.65 5.06
CA GLU A 320 16.05 7.97 4.42
C GLU A 320 16.15 9.05 5.52
N PRO A 321 17.07 10.03 5.40
CA PRO A 321 17.19 11.13 6.35
C PRO A 321 15.88 11.89 6.59
N SER A 322 14.96 11.85 5.63
CA SER A 322 13.59 12.37 5.70
C SER A 322 12.79 11.84 6.89
N PHE A 323 13.04 10.59 7.32
CA PHE A 323 12.33 9.92 8.42
C PHE A 323 13.10 9.93 9.76
N SER A 324 14.15 10.73 9.87
CA SER A 324 14.95 10.84 11.10
C SER A 324 14.15 11.33 12.31
N HIS A 325 13.10 12.12 12.08
CA HIS A 325 12.24 12.68 13.12
C HIS A 325 11.25 11.68 13.74
N LEU A 326 11.04 10.52 13.11
CA LEU A 326 10.08 9.51 13.58
C LEU A 326 10.67 8.66 14.71
N THR A 327 9.82 8.22 15.63
CA THR A 327 10.17 7.22 16.66
C THR A 327 10.14 5.82 16.05
N ARG A 328 10.99 4.89 16.53
CA ARG A 328 11.06 3.52 16.03
C ARG A 328 10.74 2.51 17.13
N LEU A 329 9.75 1.67 16.91
CA LEU A 329 9.55 0.44 17.67
C LEU A 329 10.23 -0.71 16.92
N VAL A 330 11.18 -1.38 17.56
CA VAL A 330 12.04 -2.39 16.97
C VAL A 330 11.89 -3.70 17.73
N PHE A 331 11.73 -4.81 17.00
CA PHE A 331 11.67 -6.15 17.57
C PHE A 331 11.95 -7.21 16.50
N ASN A 332 12.32 -8.42 16.92
CA ASN A 332 12.51 -9.54 15.99
C ASN A 332 11.17 -10.22 15.69
N PHE A 333 10.45 -9.73 14.69
CA PHE A 333 9.13 -10.23 14.32
C PHE A 333 9.19 -11.66 13.76
N ASN A 334 8.25 -12.51 14.16
CA ASN A 334 8.11 -13.88 13.67
C ASN A 334 7.67 -13.97 12.18
N GLY A 335 7.14 -12.89 11.61
CA GLY A 335 6.73 -12.81 10.21
C GLY A 335 5.48 -13.61 9.83
N ARG A 336 4.74 -14.16 10.79
CA ARG A 336 3.66 -15.13 10.55
C ARG A 336 2.27 -14.66 10.97
N ASP A 337 2.17 -13.83 12.01
CA ASP A 337 0.88 -13.42 12.58
C ASP A 337 0.59 -11.94 12.30
N GLN A 338 0.20 -11.65 11.05
CA GLN A 338 -0.07 -10.29 10.58
C GLN A 338 -1.34 -9.72 11.21
N GLY A 339 -2.31 -10.58 11.54
CA GLY A 339 -3.48 -10.21 12.31
C GLY A 339 -3.13 -9.71 13.71
N ARG A 340 -2.22 -10.38 14.41
CA ARG A 340 -1.73 -9.92 15.72
C ARG A 340 -0.83 -8.69 15.59
N LEU A 341 -0.07 -8.55 14.50
CA LEU A 341 0.64 -7.31 14.19
C LEU A 341 -0.33 -6.15 14.00
N ARG A 342 -1.48 -6.38 13.35
CA ARG A 342 -2.53 -5.38 13.19
C ARG A 342 -3.10 -4.93 14.54
N GLU A 343 -3.35 -5.85 15.47
CA GLU A 343 -3.77 -5.47 16.82
C GLU A 343 -2.71 -4.65 17.58
N LEU A 344 -1.40 -4.92 17.36
CA LEU A 344 -0.33 -4.08 17.90
C LEU A 344 -0.40 -2.68 17.29
N VAL A 345 -0.60 -2.58 15.97
CA VAL A 345 -0.76 -1.30 15.28
C VAL A 345 -1.96 -0.53 15.83
N ASP A 346 -3.11 -1.18 16.05
CA ASP A 346 -4.27 -0.54 16.67
C ASP A 346 -3.93 -0.02 18.06
N TYR A 347 -3.20 -0.78 18.87
CA TYR A 347 -2.79 -0.37 20.22
C TYR A 347 -1.86 0.85 20.23
N ILE A 348 -0.84 0.89 19.37
CA ILE A 348 0.09 2.05 19.33
C ILE A 348 -0.57 3.33 18.82
N ASN A 349 -1.68 3.21 18.10
CA ASN A 349 -2.45 4.32 17.56
C ASN A 349 -3.43 4.94 18.56
N LEU A 350 -3.65 4.33 19.73
CA LEU A 350 -4.49 4.90 20.78
C LEU A 350 -3.76 6.06 21.48
N PRO A 351 -4.34 7.29 21.51
CA PRO A 351 -3.69 8.46 22.09
C PRO A 351 -3.27 8.32 23.56
N GLU A 352 -4.02 7.55 24.35
CA GLU A 352 -3.70 7.29 25.75
C GLU A 352 -2.40 6.50 25.96
N ASN A 353 -1.88 5.86 24.91
CA ASN A 353 -0.63 5.10 24.97
C ASN A 353 0.60 5.94 24.65
N TRP A 354 0.43 7.17 24.15
CA TRP A 354 1.53 8.05 23.78
C TRP A 354 2.18 8.68 25.00
N ALA A 355 3.48 8.93 24.93
CA ALA A 355 4.16 9.72 25.95
C ALA A 355 3.64 11.16 25.88
N GLN A 356 3.23 11.71 27.02
CA GLN A 356 2.86 13.11 27.09
C GLN A 356 4.07 13.97 26.73
N ALA A 357 3.88 14.98 25.89
CA ALA A 357 4.91 15.97 25.63
C ALA A 357 5.37 16.51 26.99
N GLN A 358 6.65 16.33 27.33
CA GLN A 358 7.21 16.93 28.53
C GLN A 358 6.97 18.43 28.43
N GLY A 359 6.01 18.94 29.20
CA GLY A 359 5.73 20.36 29.28
C GLY A 359 7.02 21.05 29.67
N LYS A 360 7.41 22.08 28.92
CA LYS A 360 8.44 23.02 29.34
C LYS A 360 8.11 23.42 30.77
N THR A 361 8.92 22.96 31.72
CA THR A 361 8.92 23.48 33.09
C THR A 361 9.19 24.96 32.96
N GLN A 362 8.13 25.77 33.00
CA GLN A 362 8.24 27.20 33.22
C GLN A 362 8.82 27.35 34.62
N GLN A 363 10.15 27.46 34.70
CA GLN A 363 10.81 28.08 35.84
C GLN A 363 10.23 29.48 35.93
N ARG A 364 9.20 29.64 36.77
CA ARG A 364 8.91 30.93 37.39
C ARG A 364 10.15 31.26 38.21
N VAL A 365 11.04 32.04 37.60
CA VAL A 365 11.99 32.85 38.32
C VAL A 365 11.14 33.80 39.15
N THR A 366 11.03 33.50 40.44
CA THR A 366 10.47 34.41 41.43
C THR A 366 11.51 35.51 41.64
N GLU A 367 11.52 36.51 40.75
CA GLU A 367 12.04 37.84 41.07
C GLU A 367 10.94 38.57 41.83
N THR A 368 11.17 38.85 43.12
CA THR A 368 10.88 40.17 43.71
C THR A 368 11.40 40.24 45.15
N ALA A 369 12.28 41.23 45.34
CA ALA A 369 12.47 42.11 46.49
C ALA A 369 12.79 41.53 47.87
#